data_AF-A0A8T0SNR2-F1
#
_entry.id   AF-A0A8T0SNR2-F1
#
_cell.length_a   1.000
_cell.length_b   1.000
_cell.length_c   1.000
_cell.angle_alpha   90.00
_cell.angle_beta   90.00
_cell.angle_gamma   90.00
#
_symmetry.space_group_name_H-M   'P 1'
#
loop_
_entity.id
_entity.type
_entity.pdbx_description
1 polymer ?
#
loop_
_entity_poly.entity_id
_entity_poly.type
_entity_poly.pdbx_seq_one_letter_code
_entity_poly.pdbx_strand_id
1 'polypeptide(L)'
;MIYKHIGQRLKKRPKKYISPFKLSRCRPNVPLTKALALRNKIVADPALKEKVFIDFSIFCSFDGNVLLTSFADDKDGDSSVLDFTVHCLRYDDIVHKEDSVGYRVFLTTGFFCQAMSVQSIYMDDGVTETDDFKTLWQCLESEIEHYEDILKAKLVFMPACSG
;
A
#
# COMPACT_ATOMS: atom_id res chain seq x y z
N MET A 1 7.98 -11.30 7.93
CA MET A 1 9.42 -11.12 7.64
C MET A 1 9.57 -9.68 7.16
N ILE A 2 9.95 -8.80 8.08
CA ILE A 2 10.06 -7.35 7.90
C ILE A 2 11.40 -7.11 7.21
N TYR A 3 11.38 -6.38 6.09
CA TYR A 3 12.43 -6.36 5.07
C TYR A 3 13.82 -6.08 5.67
N LYS A 4 14.79 -6.96 5.42
CA LYS A 4 16.20 -6.68 5.72
C LYS A 4 16.66 -5.58 4.76
N HIS A 5 17.29 -4.53 5.28
CA HIS A 5 17.97 -3.47 4.52
C HIS A 5 18.71 -4.06 3.30
N ILE A 6 18.31 -3.69 2.08
CA ILE A 6 18.96 -4.19 0.86
C ILE A 6 19.65 -3.04 0.13
N GLY A 7 20.96 -2.94 0.38
CA GLY A 7 21.99 -2.64 -0.61
C GLY A 7 22.05 -1.26 -1.27
N GLN A 8 23.25 -0.67 -1.23
CA GLN A 8 23.63 0.46 -2.08
C GLN A 8 23.35 0.16 -3.56
N ARG A 9 22.37 0.88 -4.11
CA ARG A 9 22.16 1.20 -5.54
C ARG A 9 22.76 0.17 -6.51
N LEU A 10 22.02 -0.88 -6.86
CA LEU A 10 22.34 -1.70 -8.03
C LEU A 10 22.12 -0.87 -9.32
N LYS A 11 23.22 -0.28 -9.75
CA LYS A 11 23.56 0.70 -10.80
C LYS A 11 22.78 0.77 -12.14
N LYS A 12 21.67 0.08 -12.39
CA LYS A 12 20.97 0.17 -13.69
C LYS A 12 19.63 0.89 -13.61
N ARG A 13 19.62 2.15 -14.07
CA ARG A 13 18.39 2.85 -14.48
C ARG A 13 17.68 2.00 -15.55
N PRO A 14 16.43 1.56 -15.35
CA PRO A 14 15.69 0.83 -16.37
C PRO A 14 15.55 1.70 -17.62
N LYS A 15 15.96 1.19 -18.80
CA LYS A 15 15.85 1.92 -20.08
C LYS A 15 14.39 2.21 -20.47
N LYS A 16 13.44 1.45 -19.92
CA LYS A 16 11.99 1.60 -20.14
C LYS A 16 11.27 1.29 -18.83
N TYR A 17 10.39 2.19 -18.39
CA TYR A 17 9.47 1.91 -17.30
C TYR A 17 8.43 0.88 -17.76
N ILE A 18 8.38 -0.27 -17.10
CA ILE A 18 7.31 -1.25 -17.25
C ILE A 18 6.51 -1.19 -15.96
N SER A 19 5.24 -0.80 -16.06
CA SER A 19 4.34 -0.75 -14.92
C SER A 19 4.35 -2.09 -14.19
N PRO A 20 4.41 -2.11 -12.84
CA PRO A 20 4.27 -3.34 -12.08
C PRO A 20 2.93 -4.04 -12.35
N PHE A 21 1.94 -3.29 -12.82
CA PHE A 21 0.62 -3.81 -13.19
C PHE A 21 0.56 -4.40 -14.61
N LYS A 22 1.61 -4.25 -15.43
CA LYS A 22 1.68 -4.68 -16.83
C LYS A 22 2.58 -5.89 -17.02
N LEU A 23 2.39 -6.92 -16.20
CA LEU A 23 3.05 -8.22 -16.37
C LEU A 23 2.12 -9.16 -17.15
N SER A 24 2.31 -9.24 -18.47
CA SER A 24 1.61 -10.25 -19.27
C SER A 24 2.02 -11.65 -18.81
N ARG A 25 1.04 -12.53 -18.54
CA ARG A 25 1.22 -13.94 -18.14
C ARG A 25 1.73 -14.21 -16.70
N CYS A 26 2.01 -13.19 -15.88
CA CYS A 26 2.42 -13.41 -14.47
C CYS A 26 1.27 -13.32 -13.47
N ARG A 27 0.07 -12.87 -13.89
CA ARG A 27 -1.11 -12.87 -13.04
C ARG A 27 -1.86 -14.18 -13.20
N PRO A 28 -2.15 -14.92 -12.11
CA PRO A 28 -3.13 -16.00 -12.15
C PRO A 28 -4.42 -15.43 -12.72
N ASN A 29 -4.89 -15.97 -13.85
CA ASN A 29 -6.18 -15.58 -14.37
C ASN A 29 -7.22 -16.32 -13.51
N VAL A 30 -7.64 -15.68 -12.41
CA VAL A 30 -8.65 -16.25 -11.52
C VAL A 30 -9.98 -16.17 -12.27
N PRO A 31 -10.60 -17.30 -12.65
CA PRO A 31 -11.89 -17.27 -13.34
C PRO A 31 -12.92 -16.60 -12.43
N LEU A 32 -13.71 -15.68 -12.98
CA LEU A 32 -14.78 -14.99 -12.25
C LEU A 32 -15.67 -15.99 -11.51
N THR A 33 -15.96 -17.13 -12.12
CA THR A 33 -16.74 -18.22 -11.51
C THR A 33 -16.14 -18.75 -10.21
N LYS A 34 -14.80 -18.84 -10.11
CA LYS A 34 -14.12 -19.26 -8.87
C LYS A 34 -14.20 -18.18 -7.80
N ALA A 35 -14.02 -16.92 -8.17
CA ALA A 35 -14.14 -15.80 -7.23
C ALA A 35 -15.56 -15.70 -6.67
N LEU A 36 -16.59 -15.81 -7.53
CA LEU A 36 -17.99 -15.83 -7.11
C LEU A 36 -18.34 -17.04 -6.25
N ALA A 37 -17.83 -18.23 -6.59
CA ALA A 37 -18.04 -19.43 -5.78
C ALA A 37 -17.46 -19.28 -4.37
N LEU A 38 -16.25 -18.72 -4.25
CA LEU A 38 -15.63 -18.43 -2.95
C LEU A 38 -16.47 -17.43 -2.16
N ARG A 39 -16.86 -16.32 -2.78
CA ARG A 39 -17.71 -15.30 -2.17
C ARG A 39 -19.01 -15.91 -1.63
N ASN A 40 -19.73 -16.67 -2.46
CA ASN A 40 -20.98 -17.30 -2.09
C ASN A 40 -20.80 -18.30 -0.94
N LYS A 41 -19.67 -19.02 -0.91
CA LYS A 41 -19.34 -19.93 0.18
C LYS A 41 -19.12 -19.18 1.50
N ILE A 42 -18.42 -18.05 1.48
CA ILE A 42 -18.24 -17.20 2.68
C ILE A 42 -19.61 -16.64 3.13
N VAL A 43 -20.47 -16.21 2.20
CA VAL A 43 -21.81 -15.70 2.53
C VAL A 43 -22.68 -16.76 3.23
N ALA A 44 -22.61 -18.01 2.77
CA ALA A 44 -23.46 -19.09 3.25
C ALA A 44 -23.01 -19.72 4.58
N ASP A 45 -21.72 -19.61 4.94
CA ASP A 45 -21.14 -20.29 6.10
C ASP A 45 -20.72 -19.28 7.18
N PRO A 46 -21.42 -19.23 8.34
CA PRO A 46 -21.07 -18.34 9.45
C PRO A 46 -19.64 -18.52 9.96
N ALA A 47 -19.11 -19.75 9.96
CA ALA A 47 -17.75 -19.99 10.42
C ALA A 47 -16.70 -19.42 9.45
N LEU A 48 -17.02 -19.35 8.15
CA LEU A 48 -16.14 -18.70 7.17
C LEU A 48 -16.21 -17.19 7.25
N LYS A 49 -17.31 -16.59 7.70
CA LYS A 49 -17.40 -15.15 7.92
C LYS A 49 -16.45 -14.66 9.00
N GLU A 50 -16.31 -15.43 10.07
CA GLU A 50 -15.41 -15.11 11.20
C GLU A 50 -13.96 -15.55 10.94
N LYS A 51 -13.71 -16.29 9.85
CA LYS A 51 -12.39 -16.80 9.53
C LYS A 51 -11.53 -15.72 8.89
N VAL A 52 -10.34 -15.52 9.44
CA VAL A 52 -9.28 -14.70 8.84
C VAL A 52 -8.76 -15.38 7.56
N PHE A 53 -8.86 -14.69 6.43
CA PHE A 53 -8.36 -15.15 5.12
C PHE A 53 -7.04 -14.50 4.73
N ILE A 54 -6.85 -13.24 5.12
CA ILE A 54 -5.62 -12.49 4.89
C ILE A 54 -5.18 -11.99 6.25
N ASP A 55 -3.97 -12.37 6.65
CA ASP A 55 -3.31 -11.85 7.83
C ASP A 55 -1.95 -11.32 7.39
N PHE A 56 -1.80 -10.00 7.44
CA PHE A 56 -0.55 -9.31 7.13
C PHE A 56 -0.01 -8.62 8.38
N SER A 57 0.27 -9.43 9.40
CA SER A 57 0.91 -9.00 10.64
C SER A 57 0.15 -7.84 11.28
N ILE A 58 0.86 -6.85 11.85
CA ILE A 58 0.23 -5.72 12.55
C ILE A 58 -0.48 -4.73 11.61
N PHE A 59 -0.34 -4.86 10.29
CA PHE A 59 -0.80 -3.85 9.34
C PHE A 59 -2.26 -4.04 8.92
N CYS A 60 -2.67 -5.28 8.63
CA CYS A 60 -4.07 -5.56 8.29
C CYS A 60 -4.40 -7.04 8.46
N SER A 61 -5.66 -7.29 8.82
CA SER A 61 -6.26 -8.62 8.86
C SER A 61 -7.66 -8.53 8.28
N PHE A 62 -7.98 -9.41 7.35
CA PHE A 62 -9.27 -9.48 6.69
C PHE A 62 -9.91 -10.83 6.97
N ASP A 63 -10.99 -10.80 7.75
CA ASP A 63 -11.90 -11.92 7.87
C ASP A 63 -12.90 -11.97 6.70
N GLY A 64 -13.70 -13.03 6.68
CA GLY A 64 -14.71 -13.22 5.64
C GLY A 64 -15.75 -12.10 5.61
N ASN A 65 -16.14 -11.54 6.75
CA ASN A 65 -17.09 -10.42 6.79
C ASN A 65 -16.49 -9.16 6.20
N VAL A 66 -15.28 -8.77 6.61
CA VAL A 66 -14.59 -7.59 6.07
C VAL A 66 -14.40 -7.74 4.55
N LEU A 67 -13.97 -8.91 4.07
CA LEU A 67 -13.87 -9.16 2.63
C LEU A 67 -15.22 -9.06 1.89
N LEU A 68 -16.34 -9.40 2.53
CA LEU A 68 -17.65 -9.28 1.89
C LEU A 68 -18.14 -7.84 1.86
N THR A 69 -17.88 -7.06 2.92
CA THR A 69 -18.36 -5.69 3.06
C THR A 69 -17.49 -4.67 2.34
N SER A 70 -16.16 -4.80 2.39
CA SER A 70 -15.22 -3.85 1.77
C SER A 70 -15.24 -3.84 0.24
N PHE A 71 -15.87 -4.85 -0.38
CA PHE A 71 -16.02 -5.00 -1.83
C PHE A 71 -17.49 -5.05 -2.27
N ALA A 72 -18.43 -4.61 -1.44
CA ALA A 72 -19.84 -4.53 -1.82
C ALA A 72 -20.08 -3.31 -2.74
N ASP A 73 -20.96 -3.46 -3.73
CA ASP A 73 -21.20 -2.43 -4.76
C ASP A 73 -21.73 -1.10 -4.19
N ASP A 74 -22.33 -1.13 -3.00
CA ASP A 74 -22.96 0.01 -2.31
C ASP A 74 -22.09 0.59 -1.18
N LYS A 75 -20.84 0.14 -1.06
CA LYS A 75 -19.91 0.58 -0.02
C LYS A 75 -18.70 1.30 -0.59
N ASP A 76 -18.29 2.35 0.10
CA ASP A 76 -16.99 2.94 -0.12
C ASP A 76 -15.91 1.90 0.23
N GLY A 77 -14.85 1.87 -0.58
CA GLY A 77 -13.74 0.94 -0.37
C GLY A 77 -13.05 1.22 0.97
N ASP A 78 -12.72 0.16 1.70
CA ASP A 78 -12.02 0.26 2.97
C ASP A 78 -10.55 0.68 2.75
N SER A 79 -10.08 1.69 3.49
CA SER A 79 -8.71 2.17 3.39
C SER A 79 -7.68 1.09 3.73
N SER A 80 -8.04 0.13 4.60
CA SER A 80 -7.19 -1.02 4.92
C SER A 80 -6.88 -1.88 3.69
N VAL A 81 -7.81 -2.00 2.73
CA VAL A 81 -7.58 -2.73 1.46
C VAL A 81 -6.56 -2.00 0.59
N LEU A 82 -6.60 -0.67 0.59
CA LEU A 82 -5.63 0.16 -0.12
C LEU A 82 -4.25 0.06 0.54
N ASP A 83 -4.19 0.12 1.87
CA ASP A 83 -2.94 -0.05 2.63
C ASP A 83 -2.34 -1.44 2.43
N PHE A 84 -3.16 -2.49 2.44
CA PHE A 84 -2.72 -3.84 2.09
C PHE A 84 -2.13 -3.88 0.67
N THR A 85 -2.81 -3.25 -0.29
CA THR A 85 -2.32 -3.16 -1.68
C THR A 85 -0.98 -2.43 -1.74
N VAL A 86 -0.83 -1.32 -1.01
CA VAL A 86 0.44 -0.59 -0.87
C VAL A 86 1.53 -1.50 -0.32
N HIS A 87 1.25 -2.27 0.73
CA HIS A 87 2.22 -3.21 1.29
C HIS A 87 2.61 -4.32 0.31
N CYS A 88 1.67 -4.86 -0.48
CA CYS A 88 1.98 -5.80 -1.55
C CYS A 88 2.87 -5.16 -2.63
N LEU A 89 2.60 -3.91 -3.01
CA LEU A 89 3.42 -3.20 -3.99
C LEU A 89 4.83 -2.92 -3.46
N ARG A 90 4.98 -2.55 -2.18
CA ARG A 90 6.28 -2.45 -1.52
C ARG A 90 7.01 -3.79 -1.52
N TYR A 91 6.31 -4.87 -1.18
CA TYR A 91 6.89 -6.22 -1.20
C TYR A 91 7.45 -6.58 -2.57
N ASP A 92 6.64 -6.41 -3.60
CA ASP A 92 7.03 -6.69 -4.99
C ASP A 92 8.21 -5.81 -5.44
N ASP A 93 8.24 -4.55 -5.02
CA ASP A 93 9.33 -3.63 -5.35
C ASP A 93 10.64 -4.07 -4.69
N ILE A 94 10.62 -4.35 -3.39
CA ILE A 94 11.80 -4.70 -2.59
C ILE A 94 12.31 -6.10 -2.93
N VAL A 95 11.42 -7.10 -3.00
CA VAL A 95 11.82 -8.52 -3.10
C VAL A 95 11.98 -8.98 -4.53
N HIS A 96 11.17 -8.49 -5.46
CA HIS A 96 11.17 -8.98 -6.84
C HIS A 96 11.80 -8.01 -7.83
N LYS A 97 12.06 -6.76 -7.42
CA LYS A 97 12.59 -5.71 -8.31
C LYS A 97 13.64 -4.84 -7.62
N GLU A 98 14.57 -5.49 -6.92
CA GLU A 98 15.66 -4.89 -6.16
C GLU A 98 16.39 -3.76 -6.93
N ASP A 99 16.68 -3.95 -8.22
CA ASP A 99 17.31 -2.96 -9.11
C ASP A 99 16.53 -1.63 -9.26
N SER A 100 15.25 -1.62 -8.89
CA SER A 100 14.34 -0.48 -9.01
C SER A 100 13.82 0.06 -7.68
N VAL A 101 14.30 -0.48 -6.57
CA VAL A 101 13.97 0.01 -5.22
C VAL A 101 14.35 1.49 -5.11
N GLY A 102 13.43 2.30 -4.58
CA GLY A 102 13.59 3.75 -4.45
C GLY A 102 13.27 4.55 -5.72
N TYR A 103 13.04 3.92 -6.88
CA TYR A 103 12.44 4.61 -8.03
C TYR A 103 10.94 4.79 -7.89
N ARG A 104 10.30 3.95 -7.08
CA ARG A 104 8.88 3.97 -6.78
C ARG A 104 8.74 3.98 -5.28
N VAL A 105 8.08 5.00 -4.76
CA VAL A 105 7.77 5.11 -3.34
C VAL A 105 6.27 4.90 -3.23
N PHE A 106 5.86 3.95 -2.41
CA PHE A 106 4.46 3.68 -2.11
C PHE A 106 4.23 4.15 -0.68
N LEU A 107 3.25 5.02 -0.45
CA LEU A 107 2.85 5.57 0.84
C LEU A 107 1.44 5.08 1.18
N THR A 108 1.13 4.89 2.46
CA THR A 108 -0.19 4.42 2.92
C THR A 108 -1.22 5.54 2.92
N THR A 109 -2.50 5.18 3.02
CA THR A 109 -3.60 6.11 3.25
C THR A 109 -3.44 6.85 4.59
N GLY A 110 -2.85 6.20 5.59
CA GLY A 110 -2.52 6.81 6.88
C GLY A 110 -1.58 8.01 6.74
N PHE A 111 -0.52 7.89 5.93
CA PHE A 111 0.35 9.01 5.63
C PHE A 111 -0.38 10.15 4.90
N PHE A 112 -1.25 9.83 3.94
CA PHE A 112 -2.06 10.84 3.25
C PHE A 112 -2.92 11.64 4.22
N CYS A 113 -3.63 10.98 5.13
CA CYS A 113 -4.47 11.65 6.13
C CYS A 113 -3.66 12.60 7.02
N GLN A 114 -2.47 12.19 7.46
CA GLN A 114 -1.57 13.06 8.25
C GLN A 114 -1.05 14.24 7.43
N ALA A 115 -0.69 14.02 6.15
CA ALA A 115 -0.24 15.09 5.28
C ALA A 115 -1.34 16.14 5.07
N MET A 116 -2.60 15.69 4.94
CA MET A 116 -3.75 16.58 4.80
C MET A 116 -4.05 17.36 6.08
N SER A 117 -3.84 16.78 7.27
CA SER A 117 -4.11 17.49 8.54
C SER A 117 -3.14 18.64 8.80
N VAL A 118 -1.94 18.61 8.20
CA VAL A 118 -0.94 19.69 8.33
C VAL A 118 -0.87 20.60 7.10
N GLN A 119 -1.68 20.33 6.06
CA GLN A 119 -1.65 21.10 4.82
C GLN A 119 -1.94 22.59 5.07
N SER A 120 -2.95 22.91 5.90
CA SER A 120 -3.30 24.29 6.21
C SER A 120 -2.23 25.01 7.04
N ILE A 121 -1.44 24.27 7.83
CA ILE A 121 -0.36 24.82 8.65
C ILE A 121 0.83 25.21 7.76
N TYR A 122 1.21 24.33 6.84
CA TYR A 122 2.34 24.57 5.93
C TYR A 122 2.07 25.68 4.90
N MET A 123 0.81 25.82 4.46
CA MET A 123 0.43 26.77 3.40
C MET A 123 0.43 28.24 3.85
N ASP A 124 0.46 28.54 5.16
CA ASP A 124 0.27 29.91 5.67
C ASP A 124 1.57 30.69 5.94
N ASP A 125 2.71 30.03 6.22
CA ASP A 125 3.96 30.75 6.53
C ASP A 125 5.27 30.16 5.97
N GLY A 126 5.27 28.91 5.47
CA GLY A 126 6.44 28.24 4.88
C GLY A 126 7.65 28.09 5.82
N VAL A 127 7.50 28.35 7.12
CA VAL A 127 8.62 28.45 8.08
C VAL A 127 8.32 27.70 9.39
N THR A 128 7.06 27.56 9.80
CA THR A 128 6.75 27.01 11.13
C THR A 128 6.81 25.48 11.15
N GLU A 129 7.87 24.97 11.77
CA GLU A 129 8.02 23.56 12.12
C GLU A 129 7.25 23.26 13.42
N THR A 130 5.98 22.86 13.30
CA THR A 130 5.14 22.45 14.44
C THR A 130 5.42 21.01 14.89
N ASP A 131 4.94 20.63 16.07
CA ASP A 131 5.01 19.23 16.51
C ASP A 131 4.21 18.28 15.60
N ASP A 132 3.16 18.79 14.93
CA ASP A 132 2.45 18.03 13.89
C ASP A 132 3.34 17.78 12.66
N PHE A 133 4.17 18.76 12.28
CA PHE A 133 5.12 18.59 11.19
C PHE A 133 6.21 17.57 11.54
N LYS A 134 6.70 17.57 12.79
CA LYS A 134 7.63 16.54 13.28
C LYS A 134 6.99 15.15 13.26
N THR A 135 5.72 15.05 13.63
CA THR A 135 4.95 13.79 13.58
C THR A 135 4.79 13.29 12.15
N LEU A 136 4.43 14.19 11.22
CA LEU A 136 4.36 13.87 9.79
C LEU A 136 5.72 13.39 9.27
N TRP A 137 6.81 14.06 9.66
CA TRP A 137 8.16 13.68 9.26
C TRP A 137 8.56 12.30 9.78
N GLN A 138 8.28 12.00 11.04
CA GLN A 138 8.50 10.67 11.62
C GLN A 138 7.65 9.59 10.93
N CYS A 139 6.41 9.91 10.56
CA CYS A 139 5.56 9.00 9.80
C CYS A 139 6.15 8.73 8.41
N LEU A 140 6.63 9.77 7.72
CA LEU A 140 7.32 9.63 6.43
C LEU A 140 8.56 8.75 6.57
N GLU A 141 9.42 9.01 7.55
CA GLU A 141 10.65 8.24 7.81
C GLU A 141 10.33 6.76 8.05
N SER A 142 9.29 6.44 8.81
CA SER A 142 8.84 5.06 9.02
C SER A 142 8.32 4.42 7.73
N GLU A 143 7.53 5.13 6.94
CA GLU A 143 6.96 4.64 5.68
C GLU A 143 8.02 4.37 4.61
N ILE A 144 9.15 5.08 4.67
CA ILE A 144 10.26 4.99 3.72
C ILE A 144 11.51 4.32 4.29
N GLU A 145 11.45 3.71 5.47
CA GLU A 145 12.62 3.17 6.18
C GLU A 145 13.45 2.17 5.35
N HIS A 146 12.83 1.53 4.36
CA HIS A 146 13.46 0.55 3.48
C HIS A 146 14.13 1.16 2.24
N TYR A 147 14.03 2.47 2.02
CA TYR A 147 14.62 3.17 0.87
C TYR A 147 15.81 4.03 1.31
N GLU A 148 16.94 3.91 0.61
CA GLU A 148 18.14 4.70 0.92
C GLU A 148 18.04 6.17 0.48
N ASP A 149 17.33 6.47 -0.61
CA ASP A 149 17.22 7.83 -1.16
C ASP A 149 15.94 7.98 -2.01
N ILE A 150 14.93 8.65 -1.43
CA ILE A 150 13.66 8.91 -2.10
C ILE A 150 13.69 10.10 -3.07
N LEU A 151 14.73 10.96 -3.05
CA LEU A 151 14.84 12.11 -3.95
C LEU A 151 15.01 11.69 -5.41
N LYS A 152 15.37 10.42 -5.64
CA LYS A 152 15.50 9.81 -6.96
C LYS A 152 14.23 9.13 -7.45
N ALA A 153 13.17 9.13 -6.64
CA ALA A 153 11.87 8.58 -7.01
C ALA A 153 11.37 9.18 -8.33
N LYS A 154 10.80 8.31 -9.17
CA LYS A 154 10.14 8.68 -10.43
C LYS A 154 8.63 8.54 -10.36
N LEU A 155 8.16 7.83 -9.33
CA LEU A 155 6.76 7.64 -9.04
C LEU A 155 6.64 7.66 -7.51
N VAL A 156 5.76 8.52 -7.01
CA VAL A 156 5.23 8.41 -5.66
C VAL A 156 3.77 7.99 -5.82
N PHE A 157 3.42 6.85 -5.26
CA PHE A 157 2.05 6.36 -5.20
C PHE A 157 1.55 6.59 -3.78
N MET A 158 0.51 7.39 -3.65
CA MET A 158 -0.14 7.69 -2.39
C MET A 158 -1.66 7.61 -2.63
N PRO A 159 -2.33 6.57 -2.12
CA PRO A 159 -3.78 6.47 -2.21
C PRO A 159 -4.40 7.59 -1.36
N ALA A 160 -5.32 8.33 -1.97
CA ALA A 160 -6.07 9.36 -1.30
C ALA A 160 -7.39 8.78 -0.77
N CYS A 161 -7.70 9.07 0.49
CA CYS A 161 -9.02 8.85 1.06
C CYS A 161 -9.72 10.21 1.12
N SER A 162 -10.76 10.41 0.31
CA SER A 162 -11.67 11.54 0.49
C SER A 162 -12.74 11.13 1.50
N GLY A 163 -12.71 11.75 2.68
CA GLY A 163 -13.85 11.72 3.61
C GLY A 163 -15.02 12.56 3.11
#